data_AF-A0A6A6JD63-F1
#
_entry.id   AF-A0A6A6JD63-F1
#
_cell.length_a   1.000
_cell.length_b   1.000
_cell.length_c   1.000
_cell.angle_alpha   90.00
_cell.angle_beta   90.00
_cell.angle_gamma   90.00
#
_symmetry.space_group_name_H-M   'P 1'
#
loop_
_entity.id
_entity.type
_entity.pdbx_description
1 polymer ?
#
loop_
_entity_poly.entity_id
_entity_poly.type
_entity_poly.pdbx_seq_one_letter_code
_entity_poly.pdbx_strand_id
1 'polypeptide(L)'
;MPHQIRMSTPELEHFQAIRDLRILKKEVKPQNEYQANILNQTLHFFGWAGDQRLGSWEISAANAIHELATIGRDVMRKIQSEDWVTGRSENVPDLMEDHGPLTDLEEPANGFDGVEQDESVSWESIKSIIPSFVKQISFSVDESAMQPGDLEDLRQRFPGVTVCPPKRIPTPPPETAADTPKASGTIEKPRGIRTAVFIVDPNELHRSTEIAANVKTRFPWASIRRGTASTAKPSLLDRMSRDEFRIKVAASPSTSTAEPGPANSVTLHHSSSDSIPSTIQRDPVEDTIDRVQKETGAAFTHPHALESMYSAWLSSRKMTNYCPRKGVQLEHYNQVLVDLAIIANHTHDADLEYSVLWNWQKTNYTRKGDVPSPSAAVKAFQHLPHTSDLCGWITVFYSYLWTTRKSRSYELLREECQDCDPESIGAFLFEIAATRCPQTQGGNVPVLEAWCDFHHHKQPRDEAKCKAARDKAIKVSLAREKQDLEAIQLQRSTDMVVDHGGVITWPKKRKHVTPPPRDIPAKSGRIS
;
A
#
# COMPACT_ATOMS: atom_id res chain seq x y z
N MET A 1 -11.26 -25.95 -5.58
CA MET A 1 -11.74 -25.37 -6.86
C MET A 1 -12.08 -23.91 -6.61
N PRO A 2 -11.75 -22.97 -7.51
CA PRO A 2 -12.21 -21.58 -7.36
C PRO A 2 -13.74 -21.53 -7.46
N HIS A 3 -14.40 -20.97 -6.45
CA HIS A 3 -15.85 -20.77 -6.46
C HIS A 3 -16.17 -19.51 -7.27
N GLN A 4 -16.90 -19.66 -8.38
CA GLN A 4 -17.27 -18.54 -9.24
C GLN A 4 -18.78 -18.26 -9.10
N ILE A 5 -19.13 -17.04 -8.70
CA ILE A 5 -20.50 -16.54 -8.76
C ILE A 5 -20.77 -16.20 -10.24
N ARG A 6 -21.74 -16.88 -10.86
CA ARG A 6 -22.19 -16.56 -12.22
C ARG A 6 -23.37 -15.57 -12.13
N MET A 7 -23.22 -14.43 -12.78
CA MET A 7 -24.31 -13.48 -13.01
C MET A 7 -24.80 -13.64 -14.45
N SER A 8 -26.10 -13.50 -14.69
CA SER A 8 -26.64 -13.38 -16.04
C SER A 8 -26.22 -12.05 -16.69
N THR A 9 -26.25 -11.95 -18.02
CA THR A 9 -25.93 -10.69 -18.72
C THR A 9 -26.78 -9.51 -18.23
N PRO A 10 -28.12 -9.66 -18.03
CA PRO A 10 -28.94 -8.58 -17.47
C PRO A 10 -28.56 -8.19 -16.03
N GLU A 11 -28.19 -9.16 -15.18
CA GLU A 11 -27.71 -8.89 -13.82
C GLU A 11 -26.38 -8.12 -13.84
N LEU A 12 -25.48 -8.48 -14.75
CA LEU A 12 -24.18 -7.82 -14.90
C LEU A 12 -24.35 -6.37 -15.37
N GLU A 13 -25.24 -6.11 -16.34
CA GLU A 13 -25.57 -4.77 -16.82
C GLU A 13 -26.18 -3.90 -15.72
N HIS A 14 -27.13 -4.45 -14.93
CA HIS A 14 -27.69 -3.75 -13.77
C HIS A 14 -26.63 -3.43 -12.72
N PHE A 15 -25.72 -4.37 -12.47
CA PHE A 15 -24.64 -4.18 -11.50
C PHE A 15 -23.65 -3.10 -11.96
N GLN A 16 -23.29 -3.09 -13.25
CA GLN A 16 -22.46 -2.03 -13.83
C GLN A 16 -23.14 -0.66 -13.69
N ALA A 17 -24.44 -0.57 -13.99
CA ALA A 17 -25.20 0.67 -13.83
C ALA A 17 -25.21 1.17 -12.36
N ILE A 18 -25.48 0.30 -11.39
CA ILE A 18 -25.45 0.64 -9.95
C ILE A 18 -24.05 1.08 -9.52
N ARG A 19 -23.01 0.37 -9.98
CA ARG A 19 -21.62 0.70 -9.68
C ARG A 19 -21.25 2.08 -10.22
N ASP A 20 -21.60 2.37 -11.47
CA ASP A 20 -21.26 3.62 -12.13
C ASP A 20 -22.01 4.81 -11.49
N LEU A 21 -23.26 4.61 -11.04
CA LEU A 21 -24.01 5.60 -10.25
C LEU A 21 -23.36 5.91 -8.89
N ARG A 22 -22.71 4.92 -8.27
CA ARG A 22 -22.07 5.08 -6.95
C ARG A 22 -20.62 5.58 -7.00
N ILE A 23 -19.88 5.31 -8.08
CA ILE A 23 -18.50 5.77 -8.28
C ILE A 23 -18.37 7.30 -8.27
N LEU A 24 -19.44 8.04 -8.59
CA LEU A 24 -19.42 9.51 -8.68
C LEU A 24 -19.41 10.28 -7.33
N LYS A 25 -19.46 9.58 -6.17
CA LYS A 25 -19.34 10.07 -4.76
C LYS A 25 -20.35 11.11 -4.23
N LYS A 26 -20.81 10.79 -3.01
CA LYS A 26 -21.59 11.52 -1.96
C LYS A 26 -22.92 12.15 -2.39
N GLU A 27 -24.00 11.45 -2.02
CA GLU A 27 -25.41 11.88 -2.13
C GLU A 27 -25.86 12.23 -3.56
N VAL A 28 -25.72 11.30 -4.48
CA VAL A 28 -26.35 11.45 -5.78
C VAL A 28 -27.84 11.15 -5.61
N LYS A 29 -28.63 12.22 -5.44
CA LYS A 29 -30.01 12.19 -5.87
C LYS A 29 -30.00 11.73 -7.35
N PRO A 30 -30.77 10.69 -7.72
CA PRO A 30 -30.77 10.19 -9.09
C PRO A 30 -30.96 11.36 -10.07
N GLN A 31 -30.10 11.45 -11.09
CA GLN A 31 -30.09 12.60 -12.02
C GLN A 31 -31.30 12.59 -12.95
N ASN A 32 -31.93 11.43 -13.11
CA ASN A 32 -33.14 11.24 -13.90
C ASN A 32 -33.99 10.09 -13.33
N GLU A 33 -35.23 10.01 -13.80
CA GLU A 33 -36.22 9.01 -13.37
C GLU A 33 -35.76 7.57 -13.66
N TYR A 34 -35.00 7.36 -14.74
CA TYR A 34 -34.43 6.05 -15.07
C TYR A 34 -33.44 5.56 -13.99
N GLN A 35 -32.54 6.41 -13.53
CA GLN A 35 -31.62 6.09 -12.43
C GLN A 35 -32.36 5.88 -11.10
N ALA A 36 -33.41 6.66 -10.84
CA ALA A 36 -34.25 6.47 -9.65
C ALA A 36 -34.95 5.11 -9.68
N ASN A 37 -35.48 4.72 -10.85
CA ASN A 37 -36.13 3.43 -11.04
C ASN A 37 -35.15 2.27 -10.86
N ILE A 38 -33.92 2.36 -11.40
CA ILE A 38 -32.89 1.34 -11.18
C ILE A 38 -32.59 1.18 -9.69
N LEU A 39 -32.39 2.27 -8.95
CA LEU A 39 -32.06 2.20 -7.52
C LEU A 39 -33.22 1.65 -6.67
N ASN A 40 -34.46 1.82 -7.12
CA ASN A 40 -35.66 1.30 -6.43
C ASN A 40 -36.00 -0.16 -6.79
N GLN A 41 -35.26 -0.79 -7.70
CA GLN A 41 -35.50 -2.19 -8.05
C GLN A 41 -34.99 -3.14 -6.95
N THR A 42 -35.71 -4.24 -6.80
CA THR A 42 -35.23 -5.43 -6.10
C THR A 42 -34.64 -6.37 -7.14
N LEU A 43 -33.39 -6.76 -6.95
CA LEU A 43 -32.70 -7.72 -7.81
C LEU A 43 -32.75 -9.11 -7.15
N HIS A 44 -33.08 -10.13 -7.93
CA HIS A 44 -33.10 -11.51 -7.45
C HIS A 44 -31.80 -12.21 -7.85
N PHE A 45 -31.08 -12.74 -6.87
CA PHE A 45 -29.83 -13.45 -7.05
C PHE A 45 -29.99 -14.92 -6.69
N PHE A 46 -29.39 -15.78 -7.50
CA PHE A 46 -29.25 -17.20 -7.21
C PHE A 46 -27.76 -17.50 -7.00
N GLY A 47 -27.43 -18.01 -5.82
CA GLY A 47 -26.06 -18.39 -5.48
C GLY A 47 -25.86 -19.87 -5.76
N TRP A 48 -24.74 -20.19 -6.39
CA TRP A 48 -24.37 -21.55 -6.77
C TRP A 48 -22.93 -21.84 -6.31
N ALA A 49 -22.68 -23.08 -5.89
CA ALA A 49 -21.35 -23.61 -5.65
C ALA A 49 -21.19 -24.92 -6.41
N GLY A 50 -20.53 -24.87 -7.58
CA GLY A 50 -20.52 -25.99 -8.51
C GLY A 50 -21.88 -26.18 -9.15
N ASP A 51 -22.42 -27.40 -9.07
CA ASP A 51 -23.75 -27.80 -9.54
C ASP A 51 -24.88 -27.57 -8.52
N GLN A 52 -24.53 -27.18 -7.29
CA GLN A 52 -25.50 -27.03 -6.21
C GLN A 52 -25.96 -25.59 -6.01
N ARG A 53 -27.29 -25.42 -5.87
CA ARG A 53 -27.92 -24.14 -5.55
C ARG A 53 -27.85 -23.88 -4.05
N LEU A 54 -27.14 -22.83 -3.65
CA LEU A 54 -26.95 -22.42 -2.25
C LEU A 54 -28.17 -21.68 -1.65
N GLY A 55 -28.97 -21.06 -2.52
CA GLY A 55 -30.14 -20.27 -2.14
C GLY A 55 -30.53 -19.24 -3.18
N SER A 56 -31.55 -18.46 -2.85
CA SER A 56 -31.92 -17.23 -3.55
C SER A 56 -31.97 -16.08 -2.58
N TRP A 57 -31.59 -14.90 -3.05
CA TRP A 57 -31.58 -13.68 -2.27
C TRP A 57 -32.24 -12.57 -3.06
N GLU A 58 -32.97 -11.74 -2.36
CA GLU A 58 -33.49 -10.48 -2.87
C GLU A 58 -32.57 -9.38 -2.35
N ILE A 59 -32.01 -8.59 -3.27
CA ILE A 59 -31.23 -7.43 -2.88
C ILE A 59 -31.88 -6.13 -3.35
N SER A 60 -31.86 -5.14 -2.48
CA SER A 60 -32.20 -3.78 -2.89
C SER A 60 -31.09 -3.24 -3.79
N ALA A 61 -31.40 -2.78 -5.00
CA ALA A 61 -30.43 -2.14 -5.89
C ALA A 61 -29.77 -0.92 -5.21
N ALA A 62 -30.55 -0.18 -4.41
CA ALA A 62 -30.06 0.92 -3.59
C ALA A 62 -29.04 0.50 -2.53
N ASN A 63 -28.93 -0.79 -2.17
CA ASN A 63 -27.98 -1.33 -1.19
C ASN A 63 -27.13 -2.48 -1.75
N ALA A 64 -27.14 -2.70 -3.06
CA ALA A 64 -26.68 -3.94 -3.68
C ALA A 64 -25.27 -4.36 -3.24
N ILE A 65 -24.33 -3.42 -3.10
CA ILE A 65 -22.95 -3.72 -2.68
C ILE A 65 -22.91 -4.31 -1.26
N HIS A 66 -23.63 -3.69 -0.31
CA HIS A 66 -23.63 -4.14 1.08
C HIS A 66 -24.37 -5.48 1.23
N GLU A 67 -25.51 -5.61 0.56
CA GLU A 67 -26.30 -6.84 0.60
C GLU A 67 -25.58 -7.99 -0.11
N LEU A 68 -24.89 -7.76 -1.24
CA LEU A 68 -24.05 -8.77 -1.88
C LEU A 68 -22.83 -9.16 -1.03
N ALA A 69 -22.20 -8.22 -0.32
CA ALA A 69 -21.14 -8.55 0.63
C ALA A 69 -21.66 -9.43 1.77
N THR A 70 -22.87 -9.13 2.27
CA THR A 70 -23.57 -9.93 3.29
C THR A 70 -23.88 -11.33 2.77
N ILE A 71 -24.40 -11.43 1.54
CA ILE A 71 -24.67 -12.72 0.86
C ILE A 71 -23.39 -13.50 0.66
N GLY A 72 -22.30 -12.88 0.20
CA GLY A 72 -21.00 -13.53 0.02
C GLY A 72 -20.49 -14.14 1.33
N ARG A 73 -20.63 -13.42 2.45
CA ARG A 73 -20.32 -13.94 3.78
C ARG A 73 -21.21 -15.13 4.17
N ASP A 74 -22.52 -15.03 3.94
CA ASP A 74 -23.46 -16.11 4.27
C ASP A 74 -23.26 -17.36 3.41
N VAL A 75 -22.92 -17.18 2.13
CA VAL A 75 -22.52 -18.26 1.20
C VAL A 75 -21.24 -18.92 1.69
N MET A 76 -20.22 -18.15 2.06
CA MET A 76 -18.97 -18.71 2.61
C MET A 76 -19.22 -19.50 3.90
N ARG A 77 -20.06 -18.97 4.80
CA ARG A 77 -20.46 -19.67 6.03
C ARG A 77 -21.16 -21.00 5.72
N LYS A 78 -22.08 -21.02 4.75
CA LYS A 78 -22.76 -22.25 4.30
C LYS A 78 -21.79 -23.26 3.70
N ILE A 79 -20.87 -22.83 2.85
CA ILE A 79 -19.85 -23.72 2.25
C ILE A 79 -18.94 -24.33 3.33
N GLN A 80 -18.64 -23.57 4.39
CA GLN A 80 -17.77 -23.99 5.49
C GLN A 80 -18.47 -24.85 6.54
N SER A 81 -19.80 -24.79 6.69
CA SER A 81 -20.52 -25.66 7.60
C SER A 81 -20.53 -27.10 7.10
N GLU A 82 -20.17 -28.07 7.95
CA GLU A 82 -20.12 -29.50 7.60
C GLU A 82 -21.46 -30.07 7.10
N ASP A 83 -22.57 -29.44 7.48
CA ASP A 83 -23.93 -29.76 7.01
C ASP A 83 -24.10 -29.61 5.48
N TRP A 84 -23.21 -28.89 4.81
CA TRP A 84 -23.24 -28.69 3.36
C TRP A 84 -22.85 -29.95 2.58
N VAL A 85 -21.95 -30.77 3.12
CA VAL A 85 -21.41 -31.94 2.39
C VAL A 85 -22.41 -33.11 2.36
N THR A 86 -23.33 -33.17 3.33
CA THR A 86 -24.30 -34.26 3.48
C THR A 86 -25.64 -34.01 2.78
N GLY A 87 -25.93 -32.76 2.41
CA GLY A 87 -27.20 -32.34 1.80
C GLY A 87 -27.32 -32.53 0.30
N ARG A 88 -26.79 -33.62 -0.28
CA ARG A 88 -27.05 -33.97 -1.70
C ARG A 88 -28.54 -34.29 -1.83
N SER A 89 -29.32 -33.28 -2.19
CA SER A 89 -30.78 -33.39 -2.32
C SER A 89 -31.15 -34.44 -3.37
N GLU A 90 -31.55 -35.62 -2.92
CA GLU A 90 -32.17 -36.67 -3.75
C GLU A 90 -33.58 -36.28 -4.26
N ASN A 91 -34.07 -35.07 -3.97
CA ASN A 91 -35.42 -34.64 -4.32
C ASN A 91 -35.44 -33.22 -4.89
N VAL A 92 -34.87 -33.02 -6.08
CA VAL A 92 -35.35 -31.95 -6.96
C VAL A 92 -36.43 -32.56 -7.83
N PRO A 93 -37.72 -32.19 -7.68
CA PRO A 93 -38.77 -32.64 -8.58
C PRO A 93 -38.41 -32.17 -9.99
N ASP A 94 -38.39 -33.13 -10.90
CA ASP A 94 -38.20 -32.96 -12.33
C ASP A 94 -39.25 -31.97 -12.87
N LEU A 95 -38.86 -30.70 -12.96
CA LEU A 95 -39.65 -29.61 -13.54
C LEU A 95 -38.84 -28.96 -14.65
N MET A 96 -38.46 -29.77 -15.63
CA MET A 96 -38.10 -29.31 -16.98
C MET A 96 -38.69 -30.26 -18.02
N GLU A 97 -40.00 -30.17 -18.24
CA GLU A 97 -40.57 -30.52 -19.54
C GLU A 97 -41.00 -29.23 -20.26
N ASP A 98 -40.68 -29.19 -21.55
CA ASP A 98 -41.16 -28.25 -22.57
C ASP A 98 -40.28 -27.04 -22.93
N HIS A 99 -39.07 -27.32 -23.42
CA HIS A 99 -38.50 -26.55 -24.53
C HIS A 99 -38.09 -27.50 -25.66
N GLY A 100 -38.70 -27.29 -26.84
CA GLY A 100 -38.68 -28.16 -28.01
C GLY A 100 -37.32 -28.36 -28.71
N PRO A 101 -37.33 -29.16 -29.79
CA PRO A 101 -36.12 -29.81 -30.31
C PRO A 101 -35.22 -28.82 -31.04
N LEU A 102 -33.99 -28.68 -30.55
CA LEU A 102 -32.91 -28.05 -31.30
C LEU A 102 -32.32 -29.08 -32.26
N THR A 103 -32.56 -28.83 -33.54
CA THR A 103 -32.00 -29.49 -34.72
C THR A 103 -30.47 -29.58 -34.69
N ASP A 104 -29.99 -30.80 -34.99
CA ASP A 104 -28.74 -31.18 -35.65
C ASP A 104 -27.68 -30.10 -35.87
N LEU A 105 -26.59 -30.20 -35.11
CA LEU A 105 -25.27 -29.73 -35.51
C LEU A 105 -24.33 -30.94 -35.51
N GLU A 106 -24.05 -31.41 -36.72
CA GLU A 106 -23.06 -32.43 -37.02
C GLU A 106 -21.68 -31.99 -36.52
N GLU A 107 -21.05 -32.81 -35.68
CA GLU A 107 -19.63 -32.72 -35.36
C GLU A 107 -18.79 -33.26 -36.53
N PRO A 108 -17.86 -32.50 -37.12
CA PRO A 108 -16.85 -33.08 -37.96
C PRO A 108 -15.74 -33.66 -37.08
N ALA A 109 -15.65 -34.99 -37.09
CA ALA A 109 -14.45 -35.70 -36.68
C ALA A 109 -13.27 -35.26 -37.56
N ASN A 110 -12.26 -34.62 -36.97
CA ASN A 110 -10.97 -34.46 -37.61
C ASN A 110 -9.83 -34.66 -36.61
N GLY A 111 -8.93 -35.55 -37.00
CA GLY A 111 -7.83 -36.10 -36.22
C GLY A 111 -6.83 -35.06 -35.74
N PHE A 112 -6.38 -35.28 -34.51
CA PHE A 112 -5.33 -34.52 -33.84
C PHE A 112 -3.97 -35.13 -34.23
N ASP A 113 -3.33 -34.55 -35.24
CA ASP A 113 -1.88 -34.72 -35.46
C ASP A 113 -1.16 -33.60 -34.72
N GLY A 114 -0.49 -33.97 -33.63
CA GLY A 114 0.23 -33.06 -32.75
C GLY A 114 1.53 -32.56 -33.38
N VAL A 115 1.47 -31.42 -34.07
CA VAL A 115 2.63 -30.54 -34.25
C VAL A 115 2.56 -29.52 -33.12
N GLU A 116 3.53 -29.53 -32.21
CA GLU A 116 3.73 -28.47 -31.22
C GLU A 116 3.86 -27.13 -31.95
N GLN A 117 2.75 -26.40 -32.07
CA GLN A 117 2.79 -25.01 -32.48
C GLN A 117 3.41 -24.24 -31.33
N ASP A 118 4.68 -23.91 -31.51
CA ASP A 118 5.45 -22.99 -30.68
C ASP A 118 4.66 -21.66 -30.64
N GLU A 119 3.83 -21.48 -29.60
CA GLU A 119 3.04 -20.26 -29.38
C GLU A 119 4.01 -19.09 -29.17
N SER A 120 4.39 -18.46 -30.27
CA SER A 120 5.37 -17.39 -30.23
C SER A 120 4.78 -16.20 -29.49
N VAL A 121 5.34 -15.88 -28.33
CA VAL A 121 4.96 -14.70 -27.52
C VAL A 121 5.04 -13.44 -28.37
N SER A 122 3.96 -12.67 -28.43
CA SER A 122 3.92 -11.41 -29.20
C SER A 122 4.84 -10.34 -28.60
N TRP A 123 5.40 -9.49 -29.46
CA TRP A 123 6.29 -8.42 -29.02
C TRP A 123 5.58 -7.40 -28.13
N GLU A 124 4.30 -7.16 -28.37
CA GLU A 124 3.46 -6.27 -27.57
C GLU A 124 3.39 -6.77 -26.11
N SER A 125 3.30 -8.09 -25.92
CA SER A 125 3.34 -8.72 -24.61
C SER A 125 4.70 -8.53 -23.93
N ILE A 126 5.79 -8.67 -24.68
CA ILE A 126 7.16 -8.44 -24.19
C ILE A 126 7.39 -6.94 -23.89
N LYS A 127 6.85 -6.03 -24.70
CA LYS A 127 6.96 -4.58 -24.51
C LYS A 127 6.27 -4.13 -23.22
N SER A 128 5.14 -4.75 -22.86
CA SER A 128 4.40 -4.44 -21.63
C SER A 128 5.19 -4.76 -20.35
N ILE A 129 6.14 -5.70 -20.41
CA ILE A 129 6.95 -6.12 -19.25
C ILE A 129 8.32 -5.42 -19.20
N ILE A 130 8.70 -4.68 -20.25
CA ILE A 130 9.96 -3.91 -20.29
C ILE A 130 9.77 -2.63 -19.46
N PRO A 131 10.58 -2.39 -18.42
CA PRO A 131 10.47 -1.19 -17.62
C PRO A 131 10.74 0.09 -18.42
N SER A 132 10.01 1.17 -18.10
CA SER A 132 10.10 2.45 -18.81
C SER A 132 11.46 3.15 -18.74
N PHE A 133 12.34 2.76 -17.82
CA PHE A 133 13.72 3.27 -17.72
C PHE A 133 14.69 2.66 -18.75
N VAL A 134 14.26 1.62 -19.49
CA VAL A 134 15.04 1.03 -20.59
C VAL A 134 14.87 1.94 -21.82
N LYS A 135 15.96 2.62 -22.20
CA LYS A 135 15.93 3.59 -23.30
C LYS A 135 16.07 2.95 -24.68
N GLN A 136 16.82 1.84 -24.76
CA GLN A 136 17.10 1.16 -26.01
C GLN A 136 17.37 -0.33 -25.76
N ILE A 137 16.90 -1.14 -26.69
CA ILE A 137 17.17 -2.57 -26.77
C ILE A 137 17.92 -2.82 -28.07
N SER A 138 19.03 -3.56 -27.99
CA SER A 138 19.77 -3.99 -29.17
C SER A 138 20.04 -5.49 -29.16
N PHE A 139 19.88 -6.10 -30.33
CA PHE A 139 20.22 -7.50 -30.59
C PHE A 139 21.50 -7.55 -31.39
N SER A 140 22.46 -8.35 -30.93
CA SER A 140 23.63 -8.70 -31.74
C SER A 140 23.42 -10.07 -32.33
N VAL A 141 23.43 -10.13 -33.67
CA VAL A 141 23.20 -11.37 -34.42
C VAL A 141 24.43 -11.70 -35.24
N ASP A 142 24.74 -12.98 -35.37
CA ASP A 142 25.83 -13.47 -36.22
C ASP A 142 25.34 -13.57 -37.67
N GLU A 143 25.84 -12.69 -38.54
CA GLU A 143 25.46 -12.66 -39.96
C GLU A 143 25.78 -13.98 -40.67
N SER A 144 26.76 -14.75 -40.19
CA SER A 144 27.12 -16.05 -40.78
C SER A 144 26.14 -17.18 -40.48
N ALA A 145 25.30 -17.01 -39.46
CA ALA A 145 24.32 -18.01 -39.02
C ALA A 145 22.88 -17.67 -39.44
N MET A 146 22.67 -16.56 -40.15
CA MET A 146 21.35 -16.09 -40.60
C MET A 146 21.12 -16.38 -42.08
N GLN A 147 19.88 -16.76 -42.40
CA GLN A 147 19.38 -16.74 -43.77
C GLN A 147 19.01 -15.29 -44.17
N PRO A 148 19.04 -14.95 -45.47
CA PRO A 148 18.72 -13.61 -45.97
C PRO A 148 17.33 -13.05 -45.57
N GLY A 149 16.42 -13.88 -45.06
CA GLY A 149 15.10 -13.47 -44.56
C GLY A 149 15.02 -13.22 -43.05
N ASP A 150 15.95 -13.78 -42.25
CA ASP A 150 15.85 -13.78 -40.79
C ASP A 150 16.00 -12.39 -40.18
N LEU A 151 16.78 -11.52 -40.84
CA LEU A 151 16.99 -10.15 -40.40
C LEU A 151 15.72 -9.30 -40.56
N GLU A 152 14.99 -9.52 -41.65
CA GLU A 152 13.74 -8.81 -41.92
C GLU A 152 12.62 -9.35 -41.02
N ASP A 153 12.58 -10.67 -40.79
CA ASP A 153 11.68 -11.28 -39.80
C ASP A 153 11.93 -10.71 -38.39
N LEU A 154 13.18 -10.59 -37.94
CA LEU A 154 13.49 -9.96 -36.66
C LEU A 154 13.06 -8.50 -36.58
N ARG A 155 13.23 -7.73 -37.67
CA ARG A 155 12.79 -6.32 -37.71
C ARG A 155 11.27 -6.20 -37.66
N GLN A 156 10.57 -7.10 -38.34
CA GLN A 156 9.11 -7.14 -38.37
C GLN A 156 8.53 -7.61 -37.03
N ARG A 157 9.13 -8.63 -36.41
CA ARG A 157 8.70 -9.17 -35.12
C ARG A 157 9.06 -8.28 -33.93
N PHE A 158 10.13 -7.49 -34.02
CA PHE A 158 10.61 -6.65 -32.92
C PHE A 158 10.78 -5.16 -33.33
N PRO A 159 9.68 -4.47 -33.66
CA PRO A 159 9.73 -3.07 -34.06
C PRO A 159 10.33 -2.18 -32.97
N GLY A 160 11.34 -1.39 -33.35
CA GLY A 160 12.08 -0.48 -32.46
C GLY A 160 13.34 -1.07 -31.82
N VAL A 161 13.63 -2.37 -32.00
CA VAL A 161 14.87 -2.99 -31.54
C VAL A 161 16.00 -2.75 -32.56
N THR A 162 17.16 -2.29 -32.10
CA THR A 162 18.32 -2.09 -32.97
C THR A 162 19.06 -3.41 -33.18
N VAL A 163 19.01 -3.97 -34.39
CA VAL A 163 19.81 -5.15 -34.74
C VAL A 163 21.19 -4.68 -35.22
N CYS A 164 22.25 -5.10 -34.51
CA CYS A 164 23.62 -4.74 -34.84
C CYS A 164 24.43 -5.97 -35.29
N PRO A 165 25.31 -5.83 -36.30
CA PRO A 165 26.32 -6.84 -36.61
C PRO A 165 27.21 -7.09 -35.38
N PRO A 166 27.79 -8.29 -35.24
CA PRO A 166 28.60 -8.61 -34.08
C PRO A 166 29.89 -7.78 -34.14
N LYS A 167 29.98 -6.73 -33.32
CA LYS A 167 31.28 -6.10 -33.04
C LYS A 167 32.16 -7.15 -32.38
N ARG A 168 33.35 -7.42 -32.95
CA ARG A 168 34.37 -8.27 -32.31
C ARG A 168 34.72 -7.68 -30.94
N ILE A 169 34.08 -8.19 -29.90
CA ILE A 169 34.46 -7.93 -28.50
C ILE A 169 35.46 -9.04 -28.13
N PRO A 170 36.61 -8.71 -27.50
CA PRO A 170 37.55 -9.72 -27.02
C PRO A 170 36.85 -10.68 -26.07
N THR A 171 36.88 -11.97 -26.39
CA THR A 171 36.25 -13.06 -25.62
C THR A 171 36.86 -13.10 -24.22
N PRO A 172 36.10 -12.90 -23.13
CA PRO A 172 36.57 -13.22 -21.79
C PRO A 172 36.69 -14.75 -21.62
N PRO A 173 37.58 -15.23 -20.71
CA PRO A 173 37.82 -16.66 -20.50
C PRO A 173 36.56 -17.39 -20.02
N PRO A 174 36.45 -18.70 -20.31
CA PRO A 174 35.22 -19.48 -20.06
C PRO A 174 34.96 -19.62 -18.55
N GLU A 175 33.89 -18.98 -18.08
CA GLU A 175 33.32 -19.27 -16.76
C GLU A 175 32.60 -20.61 -16.80
N THR A 176 32.93 -21.45 -15.81
CA THR A 176 32.43 -22.80 -15.61
C THR A 176 30.93 -22.77 -15.32
N ALA A 177 30.14 -23.47 -16.13
CA ALA A 177 28.69 -23.56 -15.96
C ALA A 177 28.35 -24.31 -14.66
N ALA A 178 27.74 -23.61 -13.71
CA ALA A 178 27.08 -24.22 -12.56
C ALA A 178 25.58 -24.31 -12.85
N ASP A 179 25.03 -25.52 -12.77
CA ASP A 179 23.60 -25.79 -12.90
C ASP A 179 22.82 -25.01 -11.84
N THR A 180 22.14 -23.95 -12.28
CA THR A 180 21.26 -23.16 -11.43
C THR A 180 19.81 -23.58 -11.72
N PRO A 181 18.98 -23.87 -10.70
CA PRO A 181 17.61 -24.32 -10.91
C PRO A 181 16.77 -23.28 -11.69
N LYS A 182 16.04 -23.74 -12.71
CA LYS A 182 15.12 -22.93 -13.54
C LYS A 182 14.02 -22.31 -12.66
N ALA A 183 14.09 -21.00 -12.43
CA ALA A 183 13.01 -20.25 -11.79
C ALA A 183 11.85 -20.07 -12.78
N SER A 184 10.63 -20.38 -12.32
CA SER A 184 9.38 -20.14 -13.07
C SER A 184 9.27 -18.64 -13.42
N GLY A 185 9.14 -18.33 -14.71
CA GLY A 185 9.06 -16.95 -15.24
C GLY A 185 10.31 -16.42 -15.95
N THR A 186 11.32 -17.27 -16.22
CA THR A 186 12.47 -16.91 -17.07
C THR A 186 12.11 -16.97 -18.55
N ILE A 187 12.43 -15.92 -19.31
CA ILE A 187 12.15 -15.87 -20.75
C ILE A 187 13.30 -16.57 -21.48
N GLU A 188 12.99 -17.62 -22.24
CA GLU A 188 13.98 -18.34 -23.04
C GLU A 188 14.60 -17.43 -24.11
N LYS A 189 15.86 -17.71 -24.42
CA LYS A 189 16.64 -16.92 -25.37
C LYS A 189 16.12 -17.17 -26.78
N PRO A 190 15.65 -16.14 -27.53
CA PRO A 190 15.20 -16.34 -28.90
C PRO A 190 16.32 -16.90 -29.78
N ARG A 191 15.96 -17.83 -30.69
CA ARG A 191 16.90 -18.41 -31.66
C ARG A 191 17.53 -17.29 -32.50
N GLY A 192 18.84 -17.40 -32.75
CA GLY A 192 19.61 -16.44 -33.55
C GLY A 192 20.19 -15.24 -32.80
N ILE A 193 19.71 -14.90 -31.59
CA ILE A 193 20.32 -13.81 -30.81
C ILE A 193 21.61 -14.30 -30.16
N ARG A 194 22.76 -13.64 -30.35
CA ARG A 194 23.99 -14.04 -29.64
C ARG A 194 24.04 -13.40 -28.26
N THR A 195 23.74 -12.11 -28.20
CA THR A 195 23.76 -11.29 -26.99
C THR A 195 22.71 -10.18 -27.09
N ALA A 196 21.95 -9.96 -26.01
CA ALA A 196 21.17 -8.73 -25.84
C ALA A 196 21.88 -7.79 -24.85
N VAL A 197 21.80 -6.50 -25.15
CA VAL A 197 22.35 -5.45 -24.29
C VAL A 197 21.24 -4.47 -23.92
N PHE A 198 20.90 -4.39 -22.64
CA PHE A 198 19.99 -3.40 -22.09
C PHE A 198 20.77 -2.14 -21.70
N ILE A 199 20.48 -1.01 -22.33
CA ILE A 199 21.07 0.27 -21.98
C ILE A 199 20.16 0.98 -20.98
N VAL A 200 20.61 1.06 -19.73
CA VAL A 200 19.85 1.63 -18.60
C VAL A 200 20.36 3.02 -18.27
N ASP A 201 19.45 3.91 -17.89
CA ASP A 201 19.78 5.26 -17.42
C ASP A 201 20.74 5.20 -16.21
N PRO A 202 21.90 5.91 -16.25
CA PRO A 202 22.85 5.91 -15.14
C PRO A 202 22.26 6.37 -13.81
N ASN A 203 21.32 7.31 -13.83
CA ASN A 203 20.74 7.88 -12.61
C ASN A 203 19.79 6.88 -11.95
N GLU A 204 19.00 6.16 -12.74
CA GLU A 204 18.08 5.13 -12.23
C GLU A 204 18.86 3.91 -11.73
N LEU A 205 19.90 3.48 -12.45
CA LEU A 205 20.77 2.40 -12.01
C LEU A 205 21.53 2.73 -10.71
N HIS A 206 21.83 4.01 -10.47
CA HIS A 206 22.43 4.47 -9.21
C HIS A 206 21.41 4.55 -8.06
N ARG A 207 20.15 4.88 -8.38
CA ARG A 207 19.05 4.95 -7.41
C ARG A 207 18.58 3.58 -6.94
N SER A 208 18.69 2.55 -7.77
CA SER A 208 18.29 1.19 -7.40
C SER A 208 19.16 0.12 -8.05
N THR A 209 19.89 -0.62 -7.22
CA THR A 209 20.63 -1.83 -7.62
C THR A 209 19.70 -2.99 -8.00
N GLU A 210 18.43 -2.95 -7.54
CA GLU A 210 17.41 -3.96 -7.85
C GLU A 210 17.03 -3.98 -9.33
N ILE A 211 17.23 -2.86 -10.05
CA ILE A 211 17.00 -2.77 -11.49
C ILE A 211 17.89 -3.77 -12.24
N ALA A 212 19.17 -3.84 -11.86
CA ALA A 212 20.10 -4.78 -12.47
C ALA A 212 19.74 -6.23 -12.14
N ALA A 213 19.38 -6.49 -10.89
CA ALA A 213 18.95 -7.81 -10.44
C ALA A 213 17.71 -8.28 -11.19
N ASN A 214 16.67 -7.44 -11.29
CA ASN A 214 15.41 -7.79 -11.97
C ASN A 214 15.58 -8.09 -13.46
N VAL A 215 16.39 -7.30 -14.17
CA VAL A 215 16.69 -7.57 -15.59
C VAL A 215 17.47 -8.87 -15.72
N LYS A 216 18.43 -9.14 -14.82
CA LYS A 216 19.23 -10.37 -14.85
C LYS A 216 18.41 -11.62 -14.50
N THR A 217 17.46 -11.50 -13.56
CA THR A 217 16.55 -12.60 -13.19
C THR A 217 15.59 -12.94 -14.33
N ARG A 218 15.07 -11.95 -15.05
CA ARG A 218 14.13 -12.18 -16.17
C ARG A 218 14.80 -12.57 -17.49
N PHE A 219 15.98 -12.00 -17.75
CA PHE A 219 16.75 -12.18 -18.97
C PHE A 219 18.20 -12.59 -18.63
N PRO A 220 18.42 -13.83 -18.15
CA PRO A 220 19.74 -14.28 -17.68
C PRO A 220 20.81 -14.23 -18.78
N TRP A 221 20.40 -14.40 -20.03
CA TRP A 221 21.24 -14.34 -21.23
C TRP A 221 21.56 -12.92 -21.74
N ALA A 222 21.00 -11.88 -21.10
CA ALA A 222 21.27 -10.50 -21.46
C ALA A 222 22.33 -9.84 -20.57
N SER A 223 22.93 -8.78 -21.10
CA SER A 223 23.92 -7.93 -20.41
C SER A 223 23.37 -6.52 -20.24
N ILE A 224 23.81 -5.81 -19.19
CA ILE A 224 23.35 -4.45 -18.89
C ILE A 224 24.53 -3.50 -19.09
N ARG A 225 24.32 -2.39 -19.82
CA ARG A 225 25.29 -1.31 -19.96
C ARG A 225 24.71 0.01 -19.45
N ARG A 226 25.58 0.83 -18.87
CA ARG A 226 25.24 2.22 -18.49
C ARG A 226 25.17 3.06 -19.76
N GLY A 227 24.08 3.80 -19.94
CA GLY A 227 24.00 4.81 -21.01
C GLY A 227 25.09 5.87 -20.84
N THR A 228 25.70 6.33 -21.93
CA THR A 228 26.54 7.52 -21.87
C THR A 228 25.62 8.71 -21.62
N ALA A 229 25.80 9.41 -20.50
CA ALA A 229 25.00 10.57 -20.14
C ALA A 229 25.04 11.58 -21.29
N SER A 230 23.93 11.77 -21.99
CA SER A 230 23.77 12.89 -22.91
C SER A 230 23.81 14.15 -22.07
N THR A 231 24.86 14.95 -22.22
CA THR A 231 25.08 16.18 -21.46
C THR A 231 24.08 17.26 -21.90
N ALA A 232 22.85 17.15 -21.42
CA ALA A 232 21.94 18.28 -21.39
C ALA A 232 22.52 19.35 -20.44
N LYS A 233 22.61 20.60 -20.92
CA LYS A 233 23.10 21.74 -20.13
C LYS A 233 22.29 21.84 -18.82
N PRO A 234 22.94 21.96 -17.64
CA PRO A 234 22.23 22.03 -16.37
C PRO A 234 21.33 23.27 -16.34
N SER A 235 20.09 23.07 -15.88
CA SER A 235 19.12 24.15 -15.75
C SER A 235 19.53 25.11 -14.62
N LEU A 236 19.17 26.38 -14.78
CA LEU A 236 19.54 27.47 -13.86
C LEU A 236 18.99 27.27 -12.43
N LEU A 237 18.02 26.38 -12.25
CA LEU A 237 17.43 26.02 -10.95
C LEU A 237 18.35 25.13 -10.10
N ASP A 238 19.20 24.28 -10.70
CA ASP A 238 20.14 23.42 -9.94
C ASP A 238 21.28 24.23 -9.29
N ARG A 239 21.50 25.47 -9.74
CA ARG A 239 22.52 26.37 -9.17
C ARG A 239 22.06 27.13 -7.94
N MET A 240 20.76 27.16 -7.65
CA MET A 240 20.22 27.98 -6.54
C MET A 240 20.00 27.19 -5.24
N SER A 241 20.19 25.87 -5.22
CA SER A 241 19.87 25.03 -4.05
C SER A 241 21.07 24.69 -3.15
N ARG A 242 22.23 25.31 -3.35
CA ARG A 242 23.43 25.13 -2.52
C ARG A 242 23.94 26.48 -2.02
N ASP A 243 23.25 27.04 -1.03
CA ASP A 243 23.87 27.99 -0.11
C ASP A 243 23.52 27.59 1.33
N GLU A 244 24.57 27.21 2.05
CA GLU A 244 24.58 26.70 3.41
C GLU A 244 24.38 27.83 4.43
N PHE A 245 23.29 27.78 5.20
CA PHE A 245 23.17 28.58 6.42
C PHE A 245 23.98 27.93 7.55
N ARG A 246 25.21 28.40 7.72
CA ARG A 246 26.12 28.01 8.83
C ARG A 246 25.94 28.99 9.99
N ILE A 247 25.06 28.68 10.95
CA ILE A 247 24.96 29.44 12.21
C ILE A 247 26.03 28.91 13.18
N LYS A 248 27.06 29.72 13.42
CA LYS A 248 28.02 29.55 14.52
C LYS A 248 27.33 29.99 15.81
N VAL A 249 27.15 29.07 16.76
CA VAL A 249 26.86 29.42 18.16
C VAL A 249 28.15 29.32 18.95
N ALA A 250 28.54 30.45 19.54
CA ALA A 250 29.71 30.61 20.37
C ALA A 250 29.54 29.83 21.68
N ALA A 251 30.54 29.03 22.02
CA ALA A 251 30.72 28.49 23.35
C ALA A 251 31.50 29.50 24.21
N SER A 252 31.10 29.64 25.47
CA SER A 252 31.98 30.12 26.53
C SER A 252 31.61 29.46 27.86
N PRO A 253 32.58 29.37 28.78
CA PRO A 253 32.73 28.23 29.68
C PRO A 253 32.43 28.59 31.13
N SER A 254 32.16 27.58 31.95
CA SER A 254 32.31 27.71 33.40
C SER A 254 32.68 26.37 34.02
N THR A 255 33.93 26.34 34.43
CA THR A 255 34.62 25.39 35.31
C THR A 255 34.18 25.62 36.75
N SER A 256 33.89 24.58 37.53
CA SER A 256 34.15 24.60 38.98
C SER A 256 34.38 23.21 39.55
N THR A 257 35.62 23.06 39.99
CA THR A 257 36.35 22.05 40.74
C THR A 257 35.84 21.79 42.17
N ALA A 258 36.14 20.58 42.71
CA ALA A 258 36.30 20.16 44.12
C ALA A 258 35.00 20.02 44.97
N GLU A 259 34.81 19.02 45.85
CA GLU A 259 35.70 18.26 46.75
C GLU A 259 35.18 16.81 47.03
N PRO A 260 36.05 15.92 47.55
CA PRO A 260 35.68 14.61 48.10
C PRO A 260 35.74 14.54 49.63
N GLY A 261 34.80 13.83 50.26
CA GLY A 261 34.92 13.35 51.64
C GLY A 261 33.61 12.83 52.22
N PRO A 262 33.61 12.16 53.39
CA PRO A 262 34.55 11.16 53.89
C PRO A 262 33.85 9.81 54.20
N ALA A 263 34.68 8.79 54.43
CA ALA A 263 34.27 7.44 54.82
C ALA A 263 33.53 7.41 56.15
N ASN A 264 32.31 6.85 56.16
CA ASN A 264 31.63 6.41 57.38
C ASN A 264 31.73 4.89 57.49
N SER A 265 32.53 4.47 58.46
CA SER A 265 32.58 3.12 59.00
C SER A 265 31.26 2.82 59.71
N VAL A 266 30.50 1.83 59.22
CA VAL A 266 29.26 1.37 59.85
C VAL A 266 29.51 -0.02 60.45
N THR A 267 29.32 -0.06 61.76
CA THR A 267 29.44 -1.19 62.66
C THR A 267 28.46 -2.32 62.30
N LEU A 268 28.99 -3.52 62.08
CA LEU A 268 28.24 -4.76 61.96
C LEU A 268 27.66 -5.15 63.32
N HIS A 269 26.36 -4.90 63.54
CA HIS A 269 25.57 -5.58 64.55
C HIS A 269 24.78 -6.72 63.90
N HIS A 270 25.22 -7.95 64.15
CA HIS A 270 24.44 -9.16 63.94
C HIS A 270 23.30 -9.20 64.97
N SER A 271 22.13 -8.71 64.56
CA SER A 271 20.87 -9.04 65.23
C SER A 271 20.12 -10.05 64.37
N SER A 272 20.13 -11.31 64.83
CA SER A 272 19.23 -12.36 64.36
C SER A 272 17.79 -11.91 64.60
N SER A 273 17.18 -11.35 63.56
CA SER A 273 15.77 -11.00 63.51
C SER A 273 15.05 -12.10 62.74
N ASP A 274 14.08 -12.73 63.39
CA ASP A 274 13.15 -13.66 62.78
C ASP A 274 12.55 -13.05 61.51
N SER A 275 12.88 -13.66 60.37
CA SER A 275 12.48 -13.22 59.04
C SER A 275 10.99 -13.50 58.83
N ILE A 276 10.17 -12.49 59.10
CA ILE A 276 8.83 -12.38 58.53
C ILE A 276 8.99 -12.51 57.01
N PRO A 277 8.24 -13.39 56.32
CA PRO A 277 8.30 -13.49 54.87
C PRO A 277 7.94 -12.13 54.28
N SER A 278 8.94 -11.42 53.75
CA SER A 278 8.74 -10.19 53.00
C SER A 278 7.73 -10.51 51.90
N THR A 279 6.49 -10.07 52.10
CA THR A 279 5.45 -10.15 51.09
C THR A 279 5.98 -9.32 49.92
N ILE A 280 6.42 -10.00 48.86
CA ILE A 280 6.95 -9.37 47.66
C ILE A 280 5.81 -8.53 47.09
N GLN A 281 5.83 -7.22 47.36
CA GLN A 281 4.95 -6.28 46.69
C GLN A 281 5.37 -6.26 45.23
N ARG A 282 4.57 -6.93 44.39
CA ARG A 282 4.73 -6.87 42.94
C ARG A 282 4.48 -5.44 42.48
N ASP A 283 5.19 -5.05 41.43
CA ASP A 283 4.99 -3.75 40.81
C ASP A 283 3.57 -3.70 40.22
N PRO A 284 2.72 -2.71 40.57
CA PRO A 284 1.37 -2.60 40.02
C PRO A 284 1.33 -2.53 38.48
N VAL A 285 2.43 -2.12 37.85
CA VAL A 285 2.61 -2.12 36.39
C VAL A 285 2.66 -3.56 35.87
N GLU A 286 3.54 -4.37 36.43
CA GLU A 286 3.73 -5.79 36.08
C GLU A 286 2.42 -6.55 36.29
N ASP A 287 1.76 -6.36 37.43
CA ASP A 287 0.47 -6.99 37.74
C ASP A 287 -0.63 -6.62 36.72
N THR A 288 -0.60 -5.40 36.19
CA THR A 288 -1.58 -4.98 35.17
C THR A 288 -1.29 -5.59 33.81
N ILE A 289 -0.02 -5.62 33.40
CA ILE A 289 0.42 -6.21 32.13
C ILE A 289 0.12 -7.71 32.13
N ASP A 290 0.52 -8.42 33.19
CA ASP A 290 0.26 -9.85 33.37
C ASP A 290 -1.23 -10.18 33.33
N ARG A 291 -2.05 -9.36 34.01
CA ARG A 291 -3.50 -9.53 34.01
C ARG A 291 -4.08 -9.38 32.60
N VAL A 292 -3.74 -8.29 31.90
CA VAL A 292 -4.24 -8.04 30.53
C VAL A 292 -3.79 -9.15 29.58
N GLN A 293 -2.52 -9.56 29.65
CA GLN A 293 -1.98 -10.66 28.84
C GLN A 293 -2.75 -11.97 29.08
N LYS A 294 -3.04 -12.29 30.34
CA LYS A 294 -3.80 -13.49 30.70
C LYS A 294 -5.25 -13.44 30.22
N GLU A 295 -5.90 -12.29 30.34
CA GLU A 295 -7.33 -12.13 29.99
C GLU A 295 -7.55 -12.04 28.47
N THR A 296 -6.62 -11.44 27.73
CA THR A 296 -6.72 -11.28 26.27
C THR A 296 -6.05 -12.39 25.47
N GLY A 297 -5.16 -13.17 26.10
CA GLY A 297 -4.29 -14.12 25.41
C GLY A 297 -3.25 -13.47 24.49
N ALA A 298 -3.08 -12.14 24.54
CA ALA A 298 -2.14 -11.43 23.68
C ALA A 298 -0.70 -11.69 24.10
N ALA A 299 0.15 -12.15 23.18
CA ALA A 299 1.58 -12.28 23.43
C ALA A 299 2.28 -10.92 23.28
N PHE A 300 2.80 -10.33 24.37
CA PHE A 300 3.55 -9.07 24.29
C PHE A 300 4.99 -9.29 23.87
N THR A 301 5.38 -8.74 22.72
CA THR A 301 6.65 -9.07 22.04
C THR A 301 7.86 -8.45 22.74
N HIS A 302 7.65 -7.34 23.45
CA HIS A 302 8.72 -6.56 24.08
C HIS A 302 8.35 -6.13 25.51
N PRO A 303 8.25 -7.08 26.46
CA PRO A 303 7.71 -6.82 27.80
C PRO A 303 8.45 -5.70 28.55
N HIS A 304 9.78 -5.67 28.53
CA HIS A 304 10.54 -4.60 29.20
C HIS A 304 10.33 -3.20 28.59
N ALA A 305 10.17 -3.12 27.26
CA ALA A 305 9.90 -1.84 26.61
C ALA A 305 8.46 -1.37 26.90
N LEU A 306 7.52 -2.32 26.93
CA LEU A 306 6.13 -2.12 27.30
C LEU A 306 6.00 -1.64 28.75
N GLU A 307 6.60 -2.35 29.71
CA GLU A 307 6.69 -1.96 31.12
C GLU A 307 7.26 -0.54 31.25
N SER A 308 8.42 -0.27 30.63
CA SER A 308 9.05 1.04 30.70
C SER A 308 8.16 2.17 30.16
N MET A 309 7.49 1.96 29.02
CA MET A 309 6.59 2.95 28.44
C MET A 309 5.30 3.12 29.25
N TYR A 310 4.77 2.03 29.81
CA TYR A 310 3.56 2.07 30.63
C TYR A 310 3.83 2.71 32.00
N SER A 311 4.94 2.39 32.67
CA SER A 311 5.38 3.07 33.91
C SER A 311 5.59 4.56 33.68
N ALA A 312 6.21 4.95 32.56
CA ALA A 312 6.39 6.36 32.19
C ALA A 312 5.04 7.05 31.96
N TRP A 313 4.08 6.36 31.33
CA TRP A 313 2.71 6.84 31.17
C TRP A 313 2.01 7.06 32.51
N LEU A 314 2.02 6.08 33.42
CA LEU A 314 1.37 6.21 34.72
C LEU A 314 1.99 7.34 35.56
N SER A 315 3.31 7.52 35.47
CA SER A 315 4.03 8.53 36.24
C SER A 315 3.84 9.96 35.71
N SER A 316 3.74 10.15 34.39
CA SER A 316 3.86 11.47 33.77
C SER A 316 2.74 11.85 32.80
N ARG A 317 1.86 10.89 32.47
CA ARG A 317 0.85 10.99 31.40
C ARG A 317 1.46 11.43 30.07
N LYS A 318 2.68 10.98 29.80
CA LYS A 318 3.41 11.25 28.56
C LYS A 318 4.00 9.97 27.99
N MET A 319 3.67 9.70 26.74
CA MET A 319 4.28 8.62 25.97
C MET A 319 5.71 8.97 25.56
N THR A 320 6.60 7.99 25.62
CA THR A 320 7.92 8.10 25.00
C THR A 320 7.77 8.17 23.47
N ASN A 321 8.29 9.23 22.86
CA ASN A 321 8.32 9.38 21.41
C ASN A 321 9.37 8.43 20.80
N TYR A 322 9.10 7.92 19.60
CA TYR A 322 10.11 7.19 18.82
C TYR A 322 11.39 8.02 18.64
N CYS A 323 12.53 7.41 18.95
CA CYS A 323 13.84 8.04 18.80
C CYS A 323 14.83 7.06 18.14
N PRO A 324 15.14 7.22 16.84
CA PRO A 324 16.06 6.29 16.14
C PRO A 324 17.47 6.31 16.74
N ARG A 325 17.87 7.42 17.38
CA ARG A 325 19.21 7.58 17.98
C ARG A 325 19.42 6.69 19.20
N LYS A 326 18.35 6.17 19.79
CA LYS A 326 18.41 5.21 20.91
C LYS A 326 18.55 3.75 20.44
N GLY A 327 18.68 3.52 19.12
CA GLY A 327 18.78 2.16 18.56
C GLY A 327 17.48 1.37 18.59
N VAL A 328 16.36 1.99 18.98
CA VAL A 328 15.04 1.34 18.94
C VAL A 328 14.60 1.21 17.49
N GLN A 329 14.33 -0.03 17.07
CA GLN A 329 13.77 -0.29 15.75
C GLN A 329 12.34 0.25 15.66
N LEU A 330 11.98 0.82 14.51
CA LEU A 330 10.63 1.38 14.30
C LEU A 330 9.56 0.30 14.50
N GLU A 331 9.84 -0.91 14.02
CA GLU A 331 8.93 -2.05 14.15
C GLU A 331 8.65 -2.41 15.61
N HIS A 332 9.70 -2.55 16.42
CA HIS A 332 9.56 -2.81 17.86
C HIS A 332 8.75 -1.73 18.57
N TYR A 333 8.97 -0.46 18.20
CA TYR A 333 8.21 0.65 18.76
C TYR A 333 6.72 0.58 18.39
N ASN A 334 6.39 0.27 17.14
CA ASN A 334 5.01 0.08 16.71
C ASN A 334 4.37 -1.11 17.45
N GLN A 335 5.04 -2.26 17.57
CA GLN A 335 4.51 -3.40 18.32
C GLN A 335 4.20 -3.04 19.78
N VAL A 336 5.09 -2.30 20.45
CA VAL A 336 4.84 -1.80 21.83
C VAL A 336 3.66 -0.84 21.88
N LEU A 337 3.46 0.01 20.86
CA LEU A 337 2.28 0.87 20.80
C LEU A 337 0.98 0.06 20.67
N VAL A 338 0.95 -1.01 19.87
CA VAL A 338 -0.22 -1.90 19.80
C VAL A 338 -0.48 -2.58 21.14
N ASP A 339 0.57 -3.08 21.80
CA ASP A 339 0.46 -3.70 23.13
C ASP A 339 -0.11 -2.71 24.16
N LEU A 340 0.33 -1.45 24.12
CA LEU A 340 -0.25 -0.38 24.94
C LEU A 340 -1.71 -0.07 24.60
N ALA A 341 -2.12 -0.14 23.33
CA ALA A 341 -3.54 0.02 22.97
C ALA A 341 -4.40 -1.12 23.51
N ILE A 342 -3.89 -2.36 23.51
CA ILE A 342 -4.59 -3.51 24.11
C ILE A 342 -4.79 -3.26 25.61
N ILE A 343 -3.75 -2.82 26.32
CA ILE A 343 -3.85 -2.43 27.73
C ILE A 343 -4.84 -1.29 27.92
N ALA A 344 -4.77 -0.23 27.11
CA ALA A 344 -5.65 0.93 27.21
C ALA A 344 -7.13 0.55 27.06
N ASN A 345 -7.45 -0.24 26.02
CA ASN A 345 -8.81 -0.70 25.76
C ASN A 345 -9.33 -1.58 26.90
N HIS A 346 -8.50 -2.51 27.39
CA HIS A 346 -8.87 -3.42 28.47
C HIS A 346 -9.01 -2.74 29.84
N THR A 347 -8.21 -1.70 30.10
CA THR A 347 -8.30 -0.90 31.34
C THR A 347 -9.25 0.29 31.23
N HIS A 348 -9.86 0.50 30.05
CA HIS A 348 -10.70 1.65 29.73
C HIS A 348 -9.99 3.01 29.97
N ASP A 349 -8.67 3.09 29.73
CA ASP A 349 -7.89 4.33 29.80
C ASP A 349 -7.91 5.06 28.45
N ALA A 350 -8.96 5.88 28.25
CA ALA A 350 -9.15 6.67 27.03
C ALA A 350 -8.01 7.67 26.75
N ASP A 351 -7.34 8.19 27.79
CA ASP A 351 -6.22 9.12 27.63
C ASP A 351 -4.98 8.37 27.10
N LEU A 352 -4.77 7.13 27.54
CA LEU A 352 -3.72 6.27 27.01
C LEU A 352 -4.01 5.89 25.57
N GLU A 353 -5.24 5.48 25.25
CA GLU A 353 -5.66 5.13 23.89
C GLU A 353 -5.42 6.29 22.93
N TYR A 354 -5.86 7.49 23.28
CA TYR A 354 -5.59 8.71 22.51
C TYR A 354 -4.08 8.95 22.33
N SER A 355 -3.30 8.75 23.40
CA SER A 355 -1.85 8.95 23.36
C SER A 355 -1.13 7.93 22.49
N VAL A 356 -1.59 6.66 22.48
CA VAL A 356 -1.09 5.61 21.58
C VAL A 356 -1.36 5.99 20.15
N LEU A 357 -2.62 6.29 19.82
CA LEU A 357 -3.04 6.69 18.48
C LEU A 357 -2.23 7.88 17.97
N TRP A 358 -2.09 8.94 18.78
CA TRP A 358 -1.31 10.11 18.40
C TRP A 358 0.15 9.78 18.07
N ASN A 359 0.79 8.94 18.90
CA ASN A 359 2.18 8.54 18.66
C ASN A 359 2.32 7.64 17.44
N TRP A 360 1.37 6.74 17.21
CA TRP A 360 1.31 5.91 16.00
C TRP A 360 1.20 6.77 14.74
N GLN A 361 0.18 7.64 14.68
CA GLN A 361 -0.06 8.56 13.56
C GLN A 361 1.17 9.41 13.26
N LYS A 362 1.72 10.06 14.29
CA LYS A 362 2.89 10.93 14.17
C LYS A 362 4.13 10.17 13.68
N THR A 363 4.42 9.03 14.27
CA THR A 363 5.65 8.27 13.97
C THR A 363 5.61 7.74 12.54
N ASN A 364 4.51 7.10 12.16
CA ASN A 364 4.39 6.41 10.88
C ASN A 364 4.19 7.38 9.70
N TYR A 365 3.60 8.55 9.94
CA TYR A 365 3.52 9.56 8.89
C TYR A 365 4.85 10.31 8.67
N THR A 366 5.64 10.53 9.73
CA THR A 366 6.93 11.25 9.62
C THR A 366 7.97 10.44 8.84
N ARG A 367 7.84 9.10 8.83
CA ARG A 367 8.75 8.18 8.13
C ARG A 367 8.20 7.82 6.75
N LYS A 368 8.29 8.77 5.82
CA LYS A 368 7.86 8.55 4.42
C LYS A 368 8.55 7.31 3.84
N GLY A 369 7.76 6.27 3.52
CA GLY A 369 8.23 5.03 2.89
C GLY A 369 8.32 3.83 3.83
N ASP A 370 8.32 4.04 5.14
CA ASP A 370 8.41 2.96 6.14
C ASP A 370 7.02 2.72 6.75
N VAL A 371 6.15 2.06 5.98
CA VAL A 371 4.88 1.54 6.49
C VAL A 371 5.21 0.46 7.54
N PRO A 372 4.56 0.45 8.73
CA PRO A 372 4.80 -0.59 9.74
C PRO A 372 4.61 -1.98 9.14
N SER A 373 5.22 -3.01 9.75
CA SER A 373 4.93 -4.36 9.30
C SER A 373 3.43 -4.64 9.42
N PRO A 374 2.83 -5.38 8.49
CA PRO A 374 1.46 -5.85 8.64
C PRO A 374 1.23 -6.66 9.92
N SER A 375 2.25 -7.33 10.47
CA SER A 375 2.13 -8.12 11.71
C SER A 375 1.64 -7.27 12.89
N ALA A 376 2.20 -6.08 13.11
CA ALA A 376 1.72 -5.17 14.15
C ALA A 376 0.27 -4.72 13.89
N ALA A 377 -0.08 -4.44 12.63
CA ALA A 377 -1.43 -4.04 12.27
C ALA A 377 -2.46 -5.16 12.48
N VAL A 378 -2.16 -6.38 12.03
CA VAL A 378 -3.02 -7.55 12.22
C VAL A 378 -3.20 -7.87 13.70
N LYS A 379 -2.14 -7.76 14.51
CA LYS A 379 -2.22 -7.91 15.97
C LYS A 379 -3.23 -6.95 16.61
N ALA A 380 -3.32 -5.71 16.10
CA ALA A 380 -4.32 -4.77 16.57
C ALA A 380 -5.75 -5.27 16.26
N PHE A 381 -5.99 -5.79 15.05
CA PHE A 381 -7.28 -6.39 14.68
C PHE A 381 -7.63 -7.65 15.48
N GLN A 382 -6.63 -8.41 15.91
CA GLN A 382 -6.83 -9.62 16.70
C GLN A 382 -7.28 -9.36 18.14
N HIS A 383 -6.79 -8.27 18.74
CA HIS A 383 -6.99 -8.03 20.18
C HIS A 383 -7.78 -6.76 20.50
N LEU A 384 -8.10 -5.92 19.52
CA LEU A 384 -8.92 -4.73 19.69
C LEU A 384 -10.25 -4.86 18.93
N PRO A 385 -11.32 -4.20 19.39
CA PRO A 385 -12.52 -4.05 18.60
C PRO A 385 -12.21 -3.38 17.26
N HIS A 386 -12.83 -3.85 16.18
CA HIS A 386 -12.66 -3.25 14.84
C HIS A 386 -13.11 -1.78 14.80
N THR A 387 -13.98 -1.40 15.74
CA THR A 387 -14.47 -0.03 15.95
C THR A 387 -13.53 0.85 16.76
N SER A 388 -12.39 0.32 17.23
CA SER A 388 -11.39 1.13 17.95
C SER A 388 -10.77 2.18 17.03
N ASP A 389 -10.42 3.33 17.60
CA ASP A 389 -9.84 4.45 16.86
C ASP A 389 -8.51 4.05 16.19
N LEU A 390 -7.72 3.19 16.85
CA LEU A 390 -6.47 2.67 16.30
C LEU A 390 -6.71 1.75 15.08
N CYS A 391 -7.64 0.81 15.15
CA CYS A 391 -7.99 -0.05 14.01
C CYS A 391 -8.50 0.78 12.83
N GLY A 392 -9.39 1.75 13.09
CA GLY A 392 -9.89 2.66 12.07
C GLY A 392 -8.76 3.45 11.39
N TRP A 393 -7.81 3.99 12.16
CA TRP A 393 -6.65 4.67 11.60
C TRP A 393 -5.75 3.73 10.80
N ILE A 394 -5.46 2.53 11.31
CA ILE A 394 -4.66 1.52 10.61
C ILE A 394 -5.30 1.21 9.26
N THR A 395 -6.62 1.00 9.20
CA THR A 395 -7.35 0.80 7.95
C THR A 395 -7.07 1.91 6.96
N VAL A 396 -7.30 3.17 7.33
CA VAL A 396 -7.03 4.32 6.44
C VAL A 396 -5.57 4.37 6.03
N PHE A 397 -4.65 4.25 6.97
CA PHE A 397 -3.21 4.34 6.73
C PHE A 397 -2.76 3.31 5.69
N TYR A 398 -3.12 2.04 5.88
CA TYR A 398 -2.76 0.97 4.96
C TYR A 398 -3.54 1.05 3.64
N SER A 399 -4.79 1.49 3.64
CA SER A 399 -5.56 1.67 2.40
C SER A 399 -4.90 2.63 1.42
N TYR A 400 -4.22 3.68 1.90
CA TYR A 400 -3.61 4.70 1.04
C TYR A 400 -2.08 4.62 0.90
N LEU A 401 -1.36 4.12 1.90
CA LEU A 401 0.12 4.16 1.90
C LEU A 401 0.78 2.78 1.74
N TRP A 402 0.07 1.69 2.03
CA TRP A 402 0.64 0.35 1.88
C TRP A 402 0.60 -0.11 0.43
N THR A 403 1.77 -0.17 -0.21
CA THR A 403 1.88 -0.71 -1.58
C THR A 403 1.88 -2.23 -1.54
N THR A 404 0.79 -2.87 -1.99
CA THR A 404 0.66 -4.34 -2.08
C THR A 404 1.59 -4.98 -3.12
N ARG A 405 2.47 -4.19 -3.76
CA ARG A 405 3.44 -4.69 -4.75
C ARG A 405 4.49 -5.63 -4.13
N LYS A 406 4.77 -5.48 -2.82
CA LYS A 406 5.75 -6.29 -2.08
C LYS A 406 5.11 -7.58 -1.53
N SER A 407 3.99 -7.46 -0.81
CA SER A 407 3.21 -8.60 -0.30
C SER A 407 2.25 -9.09 -1.38
N ARG A 408 2.78 -9.84 -2.37
CA ARG A 408 2.04 -10.17 -3.60
C ARG A 408 0.96 -11.23 -3.44
N SER A 409 0.96 -11.99 -2.34
CA SER A 409 -0.04 -13.02 -2.08
C SER A 409 -0.45 -13.05 -0.62
N TYR A 410 -1.64 -13.61 -0.37
CA TYR A 410 -2.17 -13.82 0.97
C TYR A 410 -1.26 -14.73 1.80
N GLU A 411 -0.64 -15.72 1.17
CA GLU A 411 0.27 -16.68 1.80
C GLU A 411 1.51 -15.99 2.35
N LEU A 412 2.13 -15.08 1.60
CA LEU A 412 3.28 -14.30 2.07
C LEU A 412 2.92 -13.42 3.27
N LEU A 413 1.72 -12.83 3.26
CA LEU A 413 1.23 -12.05 4.40
C LEU A 413 1.00 -12.96 5.61
N ARG A 414 0.45 -14.16 5.41
CA ARG A 414 0.24 -15.15 6.46
C ARG A 414 1.57 -15.63 7.06
N GLU A 415 2.60 -15.80 6.25
CA GLU A 415 3.96 -16.12 6.71
C GLU A 415 4.57 -14.96 7.51
N GLU A 416 4.39 -13.71 7.05
CA GLU A 416 4.83 -12.51 7.77
C GLU A 416 4.08 -12.32 9.11
N CYS A 417 2.84 -12.82 9.19
CA CYS A 417 1.97 -12.74 10.36
C CYS A 417 1.73 -14.12 11.00
N GLN A 418 2.75 -14.99 11.06
CA GLN A 418 2.61 -16.38 11.53
C GLN A 418 2.05 -16.51 12.96
N ASP A 419 2.23 -15.48 13.79
CA ASP A 419 1.76 -15.44 15.18
C ASP A 419 0.31 -14.92 15.30
N CYS A 420 -0.29 -14.49 14.19
CA CYS A 420 -1.66 -13.98 14.14
C CYS A 420 -2.62 -15.05 13.61
N ASP A 421 -3.86 -15.04 14.08
CA ASP A 421 -4.86 -15.96 13.57
C ASP A 421 -5.33 -15.57 12.14
N PRO A 422 -5.72 -16.54 11.29
CA PRO A 422 -6.15 -16.25 9.93
C PRO A 422 -7.40 -15.36 9.82
N GLU A 423 -8.29 -15.37 10.81
CA GLU A 423 -9.52 -14.56 10.78
C GLU A 423 -9.17 -13.08 10.93
N SER A 424 -8.24 -12.74 11.82
CA SER A 424 -7.72 -11.38 12.01
C SER A 424 -6.99 -10.85 10.79
N ILE A 425 -6.21 -11.69 10.09
CA ILE A 425 -5.61 -11.32 8.80
C ILE A 425 -6.71 -11.00 7.77
N GLY A 426 -7.74 -11.85 7.72
CA GLY A 426 -8.91 -11.65 6.86
C GLY A 426 -9.66 -10.35 7.16
N ALA A 427 -9.90 -10.05 8.44
CA ALA A 427 -10.56 -8.83 8.88
C ALA A 427 -9.76 -7.58 8.50
N PHE A 428 -8.45 -7.57 8.76
CA PHE A 428 -7.55 -6.49 8.37
C PHE A 428 -7.59 -6.23 6.85
N LEU A 429 -7.48 -7.29 6.04
CA LEU A 429 -7.54 -7.19 4.59
C LEU A 429 -8.91 -6.74 4.09
N PHE A 430 -9.98 -7.21 4.70
CA PHE A 430 -11.35 -6.84 4.37
C PHE A 430 -11.57 -5.34 4.59
N GLU A 431 -11.18 -4.79 5.74
CA GLU A 431 -11.32 -3.36 6.03
C GLU A 431 -10.53 -2.48 5.06
N ILE A 432 -9.31 -2.91 4.72
CA ILE A 432 -8.49 -2.24 3.71
C ILE A 432 -9.19 -2.24 2.35
N ALA A 433 -9.71 -3.39 1.94
CA ALA A 433 -10.39 -3.57 0.67
C ALA A 433 -11.72 -2.80 0.61
N ALA A 434 -12.48 -2.76 1.70
CA ALA A 434 -13.72 -1.99 1.81
C ALA A 434 -13.46 -0.48 1.70
N THR A 435 -12.33 -0.01 2.23
CA THR A 435 -11.92 1.40 2.16
C THR A 435 -11.31 1.76 0.80
N ARG A 436 -10.64 0.82 0.13
CA ARG A 436 -10.07 1.01 -1.21
C ARG A 436 -11.16 0.90 -2.27
N CYS A 437 -11.40 1.97 -3.03
CA CYS A 437 -12.09 1.84 -4.31
C CYS A 437 -11.07 1.61 -5.44
N PRO A 438 -11.50 1.11 -6.62
CA PRO A 438 -10.63 0.99 -7.79
C PRO A 438 -9.95 2.31 -8.20
N GLN A 439 -10.54 3.45 -7.82
CA GLN A 439 -10.02 4.80 -8.07
C GLN A 439 -9.24 5.38 -6.89
N THR A 440 -8.99 4.62 -5.82
CA THR A 440 -8.17 5.07 -4.69
C THR A 440 -6.75 5.30 -5.20
N GLN A 441 -6.47 6.54 -5.59
CA GLN A 441 -5.12 6.99 -5.82
C GLN A 441 -4.46 7.02 -4.45
N GLY A 442 -3.56 6.04 -4.20
CA GLY A 442 -2.76 6.03 -3.00
C GLY A 442 -2.06 7.37 -2.80
N GLY A 443 -1.69 7.69 -1.56
CA GLY A 443 -1.04 8.95 -1.25
C GLY A 443 -1.41 9.53 0.10
N ASN A 444 -0.80 10.66 0.36
CA ASN A 444 -0.78 11.31 1.67
C ASN A 444 -2.06 12.09 1.98
N VAL A 445 -2.69 12.68 0.96
CA VAL A 445 -3.83 13.59 1.12
C VAL A 445 -5.00 12.94 1.87
N PRO A 446 -5.49 11.74 1.48
CA PRO A 446 -6.62 11.13 2.18
C PRO A 446 -6.29 10.75 3.64
N VAL A 447 -5.05 10.32 3.90
CA VAL A 447 -4.56 10.02 5.26
C VAL A 447 -4.55 11.27 6.13
N LEU A 448 -4.11 12.40 5.58
CA LEU A 448 -4.12 13.67 6.30
C LEU A 448 -5.53 14.22 6.50
N GLU A 449 -6.44 14.02 5.56
CA GLU A 449 -7.84 14.41 5.70
C GLU A 449 -8.53 13.67 6.83
N ALA A 450 -8.29 12.35 6.93
CA ALA A 450 -8.87 11.48 7.95
C ALA A 450 -8.17 11.55 9.33
N TRP A 451 -7.16 12.39 9.50
CA TRP A 451 -6.33 12.44 10.72
C TRP A 451 -7.15 12.61 12.00
N CYS A 452 -8.14 13.50 11.96
CA CYS A 452 -8.97 13.85 13.09
C CYS A 452 -10.24 12.99 13.21
N ASP A 453 -10.52 12.11 12.24
CA ASP A 453 -11.74 11.30 12.23
C ASP A 453 -11.76 10.27 13.38
N PHE A 454 -10.58 9.93 13.89
CA PHE A 454 -10.35 8.98 14.98
C PHE A 454 -10.03 9.69 16.30
N HIS A 455 -10.26 11.00 16.39
CA HIS A 455 -10.03 11.78 17.61
C HIS A 455 -11.35 12.30 18.16
N HIS A 456 -11.57 12.06 19.45
CA HIS A 456 -12.73 12.55 20.16
C HIS A 456 -12.62 14.06 20.49
N HIS A 457 -12.93 14.92 19.53
CA HIS A 457 -12.93 16.37 19.70
C HIS A 457 -14.27 16.87 20.28
N LYS A 458 -14.23 17.52 21.44
CA LYS A 458 -15.44 18.10 22.06
C LYS A 458 -15.96 19.33 21.31
N GLN A 459 -15.09 20.06 20.62
CA GLN A 459 -15.41 21.30 19.93
C GLN A 459 -14.58 21.46 18.64
N PRO A 460 -15.09 22.18 17.62
CA PRO A 460 -14.34 22.45 16.38
C PRO A 460 -12.99 23.15 16.60
N ARG A 461 -12.87 23.93 17.69
CA ARG A 461 -11.61 24.58 18.06
C ARG A 461 -10.52 23.58 18.45
N ASP A 462 -10.89 22.45 19.06
CA ASP A 462 -9.94 21.43 19.47
C ASP A 462 -9.46 20.60 18.28
N GLU A 463 -10.35 20.34 17.32
CA GLU A 463 -9.97 19.79 16.01
C GLU A 463 -8.98 20.72 15.27
N ALA A 464 -9.23 22.03 15.27
CA ALA A 464 -8.30 22.99 14.67
C ALA A 464 -6.92 23.00 15.35
N LYS A 465 -6.88 22.89 16.69
CA LYS A 465 -5.62 22.73 17.44
C LYS A 465 -4.95 21.40 17.11
N CYS A 466 -5.71 20.31 16.97
CA CYS A 466 -5.19 19.01 16.59
C CYS A 466 -4.54 19.07 15.19
N LYS A 467 -5.23 19.63 14.20
CA LYS A 467 -4.70 19.84 12.85
C LYS A 467 -3.43 20.71 12.85
N ALA A 468 -3.39 21.77 13.66
CA ALA A 468 -2.19 22.60 13.81
C ALA A 468 -1.03 21.83 14.48
N ALA A 469 -1.33 21.02 15.51
CA ALA A 469 -0.35 20.18 16.19
C ALA A 469 0.19 19.09 15.25
N ARG A 470 -0.68 18.48 14.43
CA ARG A 470 -0.32 17.53 13.37
C ARG A 470 0.66 18.19 12.42
N ASP A 471 0.27 19.30 11.78
CA ASP A 471 1.07 19.99 10.77
C ASP A 471 2.45 20.39 11.32
N LYS A 472 2.50 20.81 12.59
CA LYS A 472 3.75 21.10 13.30
C LYS A 472 4.60 19.84 13.53
N ALA A 473 3.97 18.72 13.92
CA ALA A 473 4.66 17.47 14.23
C ALA A 473 5.25 16.81 12.99
N ILE A 474 4.47 16.73 11.91
CA ILE A 474 4.88 16.06 10.65
C ILE A 474 5.63 16.98 9.69
N LYS A 475 5.67 18.29 9.96
CA LYS A 475 6.32 19.34 9.14
C LYS A 475 5.78 19.40 7.70
N VAL A 476 4.54 18.99 7.52
CA VAL A 476 3.83 18.92 6.24
C VAL A 476 2.41 19.43 6.50
N SER A 477 1.94 20.37 5.68
CA SER A 477 0.55 20.82 5.73
C SER A 477 -0.28 20.09 4.69
N LEU A 478 -1.55 19.83 5.02
CA LEU A 478 -2.51 19.25 4.08
C LEU A 478 -2.62 20.09 2.80
N ALA A 479 -2.61 21.43 2.93
CA ALA A 479 -2.68 22.34 1.79
C ALA A 479 -1.51 22.15 0.81
N ARG A 480 -0.30 21.92 1.32
CA ARG A 480 0.88 21.66 0.50
C ARG A 480 0.77 20.33 -0.24
N GLU A 481 0.39 19.25 0.45
CA GLU A 481 0.25 17.94 -0.20
C GLU A 481 -0.89 17.94 -1.24
N LYS A 482 -1.97 18.70 -1.02
CA LYS A 482 -3.01 18.92 -2.04
C LYS A 482 -2.47 19.64 -3.26
N GLN A 483 -1.72 20.72 -3.06
CA GLN A 483 -1.08 21.46 -4.15
C GLN A 483 -0.10 20.58 -4.95
N ASP A 484 0.70 19.77 -4.25
CA ASP A 484 1.64 18.83 -4.88
C ASP A 484 0.87 17.75 -5.68
N LEU A 485 -0.23 17.22 -5.15
CA LEU A 485 -1.09 16.27 -5.85
C LEU A 485 -1.74 16.88 -7.10
N GLU A 486 -2.30 18.08 -6.99
CA GLU A 486 -2.88 18.81 -8.12
C GLU A 486 -1.83 19.08 -9.20
N ALA A 487 -0.60 19.44 -8.83
CA ALA A 487 0.49 19.62 -9.76
C ALA A 487 0.87 18.31 -10.48
N ILE A 488 0.92 17.18 -9.76
CA ILE A 488 1.17 15.86 -10.35
C ILE A 488 0.04 15.46 -11.30
N GLN A 489 -1.22 15.67 -10.92
CA GLN A 489 -2.38 15.36 -11.75
C GLN A 489 -2.37 16.23 -13.02
N LEU A 490 -2.10 17.53 -12.88
CA LEU A 490 -1.98 18.45 -14.01
C LEU A 490 -0.86 18.03 -14.96
N GLN A 491 0.29 17.63 -14.43
CA GLN A 491 1.40 17.13 -15.24
C GLN A 491 1.00 15.84 -15.97
N ARG A 492 0.39 14.87 -15.30
CA ARG A 492 -0.08 13.62 -15.93
C ARG A 492 -1.12 13.87 -17.03
N SER A 493 -2.08 14.75 -16.78
CA SER A 493 -3.05 15.16 -17.80
C SER A 493 -2.36 15.85 -18.97
N THR A 494 -1.31 16.64 -18.70
CA THR A 494 -0.52 17.30 -19.73
C THR A 494 0.23 16.30 -20.60
N ASP A 495 0.94 15.37 -19.97
CA ASP A 495 1.69 14.31 -20.65
C ASP A 495 0.74 13.46 -21.51
N MET A 496 -0.41 13.08 -20.96
CA MET A 496 -1.43 12.31 -21.69
C MET A 496 -1.95 13.05 -22.93
N VAL A 497 -2.20 14.36 -22.87
CA VAL A 497 -2.63 15.13 -24.05
C VAL A 497 -1.53 15.18 -25.11
N VAL A 498 -0.28 15.41 -24.69
CA VAL A 498 0.88 15.45 -25.58
C VAL A 498 1.12 14.11 -26.25
N ASP A 499 1.04 13.00 -25.50
CA ASP A 499 1.23 11.64 -26.01
C ASP A 499 0.18 11.26 -27.07
N HIS A 500 -1.00 11.88 -27.03
CA HIS A 500 -2.07 11.69 -28.02
C HIS A 500 -2.07 12.77 -29.12
N GLY A 501 -0.97 13.51 -29.29
CA GLY A 501 -0.81 14.51 -30.35
C GLY A 501 -1.57 15.82 -30.13
N GLY A 502 -2.14 16.02 -28.94
CA GLY A 502 -2.81 17.25 -28.55
C GLY A 502 -1.82 18.35 -28.17
N VAL A 503 -2.24 19.61 -28.30
CA VAL A 503 -1.47 20.79 -27.88
C VAL A 503 -2.25 21.54 -26.81
N ILE A 504 -1.68 21.67 -25.62
CA ILE A 504 -2.28 22.44 -24.53
C ILE A 504 -1.93 23.91 -24.70
N THR A 505 -2.95 24.74 -24.91
CA THR A 505 -2.79 26.20 -24.92
C THR A 505 -3.18 26.75 -23.56
N TRP A 506 -2.18 27.19 -22.80
CA TRP A 506 -2.44 27.91 -21.56
C TRP A 506 -2.88 29.33 -21.89
N PRO A 507 -3.99 29.84 -21.31
CA PRO A 507 -4.32 31.25 -21.46
C PRO A 507 -3.14 32.05 -20.93
N LYS A 508 -2.52 32.86 -21.81
CA LYS A 508 -1.42 33.76 -21.41
C LYS A 508 -1.90 34.49 -20.17
N LYS A 509 -1.23 34.29 -19.02
CA LYS A 509 -1.53 35.03 -17.79
C LYS A 509 -1.69 36.49 -18.20
N ARG A 510 -2.93 37.00 -18.15
CA ARG A 510 -3.19 38.42 -18.40
C ARG A 510 -2.24 39.11 -17.45
N LYS A 511 -1.25 39.84 -17.99
CA LYS A 511 -0.39 40.69 -17.16
C LYS A 511 -1.36 41.46 -16.30
N HIS A 512 -1.30 41.25 -14.98
CA HIS A 512 -2.14 41.97 -14.05
C HIS A 512 -1.92 43.44 -14.41
N VAL A 513 -2.90 44.05 -15.07
CA VAL A 513 -2.86 45.47 -15.36
C VAL A 513 -2.92 46.06 -13.98
N THR A 514 -1.76 46.54 -13.50
CA THR A 514 -1.68 47.28 -12.26
C THR A 514 -2.76 48.35 -12.37
N PRO A 515 -3.79 48.33 -11.52
CA PRO A 515 -4.83 49.33 -11.61
C PRO A 515 -4.13 50.70 -11.60
N PRO A 516 -4.51 51.63 -12.49
CA PRO A 516 -3.90 52.93 -12.53
C PRO A 516 -3.93 53.51 -11.10
N PRO A 517 -2.84 54.18 -10.67
CA PRO A 517 -2.78 54.75 -9.33
C PRO A 517 -4.04 55.57 -9.12
N ARG A 518 -4.84 55.20 -8.10
CA ARG A 518 -6.00 56.00 -7.72
C ARG A 518 -5.48 57.39 -7.40
N ASP A 519 -5.92 58.38 -8.16
CA ASP A 519 -5.66 59.78 -7.88
C ASP A 519 -6.06 60.04 -6.42
N ILE A 520 -5.06 60.30 -5.59
CA ILE A 520 -5.26 60.71 -4.21
C ILE A 520 -5.95 62.08 -4.31
N PRO A 521 -7.19 62.23 -3.83
CA PRO A 521 -7.85 63.53 -3.88
C PRO A 521 -6.98 64.53 -3.11
N ALA A 522 -6.62 65.61 -3.81
CA ALA A 522 -5.86 66.71 -3.26
C ALA A 522 -6.51 67.17 -1.96
N LYS A 523 -5.72 67.25 -0.89
CA LYS A 523 -6.12 67.84 0.39
C LYS A 523 -6.68 69.23 0.13
N SER A 524 -8.00 69.38 0.21
CA SER A 524 -8.66 70.68 0.23
C SER A 524 -8.17 71.44 1.46
N GLY A 525 -7.60 72.61 1.21
CA GLY A 525 -7.04 73.49 2.22
C GLY A 525 -8.07 73.88 3.29
N ARG A 526 -7.60 73.93 4.54
CA ARG A 526 -8.20 74.72 5.60
C ARG A 526 -8.01 76.19 5.24
N ILE A 527 -9.12 76.91 5.03
CA ILE A 527 -9.14 78.36 5.10
C ILE A 527 -9.82 78.72 6.42
N SER A 528 -9.15 79.61 7.13
CA SER A 528 -9.51 80.25 8.40
C SER A 528 -10.77 81.07 8.33
#